data_AF-A0A0F8XPA1-F1
#
_entry.id   AF-A0A0F8XPA1-F1
#
_cell.length_a   1.000
_cell.length_b   1.000
_cell.length_c   1.000
_cell.angle_alpha   90.00
_cell.angle_beta   90.00
_cell.angle_gamma   90.00
#
_symmetry.space_group_name_H-M   'P 1'
#
loop_
_entity.id
_entity.type
_entity.pdbx_description
1 polymer ?
#
loop_
_entity_poly.entity_id
_entity_poly.type
_entity_poly.pdbx_seq_one_letter_code
_entity_poly.pdbx_strand_id
1 'polypeptide(L)'
;DTSGYDASRDCHIILTSPVYVTSSPSEEDWANALRFWQNVARALPPATNLMACFREIFPQHPGGLRWVDAFNAAMAEAGRPLGAWVYFIAGGDHWINDYPVVATPALNALFLGASGIYNASGNAYAEPQQLLNAEYAWNVRSDGFFIEPTTHEAARDTWYGLVHNETQPPEIFAPGGQLERICRRLYGPAADPMVKHFSDCEPVRPPDTAHTADGSATFDTVAGDTASADKRYLPMAYEKVYGVPVHWRRLALDSKTWSDEISNEVYARRFADCGISRAELHARLRRQWEVIGRMAERSAALAGEGLAAGPAAGCREDLEFLQQSLQVTLPLSRALVEFHQAKRLRHAETPDPAAQGQSLRRARSHADEAADLAQSFFPTVT
;
A
#
# COMPACT_ATOMS: atom_id res chain seq x y z
N ASP A 1 26.65 0.99 -36.83
CA ASP A 1 25.29 0.77 -36.31
C ASP A 1 25.07 1.76 -35.19
N THR A 2 24.34 2.82 -35.50
CA THR A 2 24.30 4.10 -34.76
C THR A 2 22.88 4.32 -34.28
N SER A 3 22.49 3.64 -33.20
CA SER A 3 21.15 3.80 -32.61
C SER A 3 20.88 5.21 -32.07
N GLY A 4 21.86 6.13 -32.12
CA GLY A 4 21.77 7.47 -31.52
C GLY A 4 21.78 7.43 -29.99
N TYR A 5 21.83 6.24 -29.40
CA TYR A 5 21.88 6.02 -27.96
C TYR A 5 23.24 6.44 -27.40
N ASP A 6 23.20 7.29 -26.38
CA ASP A 6 24.35 7.68 -25.59
C ASP A 6 24.01 7.41 -24.12
N ALA A 7 24.61 6.38 -23.54
CA ALA A 7 24.33 5.98 -22.16
C ALA A 7 24.57 7.13 -21.15
N SER A 8 25.51 8.04 -21.42
CA SER A 8 25.77 9.17 -20.52
C SER A 8 24.63 10.20 -20.51
N ARG A 9 23.87 10.28 -21.60
CA ARG A 9 22.71 11.15 -21.77
C ARG A 9 21.40 10.42 -21.44
N ASP A 10 21.28 9.17 -21.86
CA ASP A 10 20.02 8.44 -21.94
C ASP A 10 19.80 7.47 -20.76
N CYS A 11 20.79 7.27 -19.89
CA CYS A 11 20.68 6.42 -18.71
C CYS A 11 20.93 7.21 -17.43
N HIS A 12 19.98 7.17 -16.50
CA HIS A 12 20.18 7.67 -15.14
C HIS A 12 20.76 6.58 -14.23
N ILE A 13 21.79 6.94 -13.48
CA ILE A 13 22.40 6.09 -12.45
C ILE A 13 21.93 6.59 -11.09
N ILE A 14 21.19 5.74 -10.38
CA ILE A 14 20.60 6.07 -9.08
C ILE A 14 21.35 5.28 -8.01
N LEU A 15 22.12 5.98 -7.17
CA LEU A 15 22.83 5.39 -6.04
C LEU A 15 21.92 5.36 -4.81
N THR A 16 21.46 4.19 -4.39
CA THR A 16 20.59 4.07 -3.21
C THR A 16 21.38 4.33 -1.92
N SER A 17 20.90 5.28 -1.11
CA SER A 17 21.52 5.59 0.17
C SER A 17 21.47 4.38 1.11
N PRO A 18 22.57 4.09 1.85
CA PRO A 18 22.54 3.07 2.90
C PRO A 18 21.68 3.50 4.10
N VAL A 19 21.31 4.79 4.17
CA VAL A 19 20.43 5.33 5.20
C VAL A 19 18.99 5.22 4.69
N TYR A 20 18.34 4.13 5.07
CA TYR A 20 16.90 3.97 4.98
C TYR A 20 16.27 4.80 6.10
N VAL A 21 15.40 5.77 5.79
CA VAL A 21 14.68 6.69 6.71
C VAL A 21 15.31 6.73 8.09
N THR A 22 16.11 7.73 8.44
CA THR A 22 16.78 7.73 9.76
C THR A 22 15.72 7.51 10.86
N SER A 23 15.64 6.29 11.36
CA SER A 23 14.80 5.94 12.50
C SER A 23 15.34 6.60 13.78
N SER A 24 16.47 7.29 13.65
CA SER A 24 17.10 8.16 14.62
C SER A 24 16.79 9.63 14.28
N PRO A 25 16.19 10.39 15.22
CA PRO A 25 16.07 11.84 15.12
C PRO A 25 17.40 12.55 15.47
N SER A 26 18.52 11.82 15.59
CA SER A 26 19.82 12.40 15.96
C SER A 26 20.36 13.30 14.86
N GLU A 27 20.68 14.54 15.23
CA GLU A 27 21.44 15.48 14.40
C GLU A 27 22.73 14.85 13.86
N GLU A 28 23.41 14.04 14.68
CA GLU A 28 24.68 13.44 14.33
C GLU A 28 24.52 12.45 13.17
N ASP A 29 23.46 11.64 13.17
CA ASP A 29 23.20 10.68 12.10
C ASP A 29 22.90 11.39 10.77
N TRP A 30 22.14 12.48 10.83
CA TRP A 30 21.86 13.31 9.67
C TRP A 30 23.13 13.99 9.11
N ALA A 31 23.96 14.54 9.98
CA ALA A 31 25.25 15.13 9.59
C ALA A 31 26.20 14.08 8.99
N ASN A 32 26.21 12.87 9.56
CA ASN A 32 26.98 11.74 9.06
C ASN A 32 26.51 11.30 7.67
N ALA A 33 25.20 11.26 7.42
CA ALA A 33 24.62 10.93 6.12
C ALA A 33 24.99 11.98 5.05
N LEU A 34 24.93 13.28 5.37
CA LEU A 34 25.37 14.34 4.46
C LEU A 34 26.87 14.23 4.17
N ARG A 35 27.70 14.03 5.19
CA ARG A 35 29.16 13.86 5.03
C ARG A 35 29.52 12.64 4.19
N PHE A 36 28.81 11.53 4.37
CA PHE A 36 28.95 10.35 3.52
C PHE A 36 28.73 10.71 2.04
N TRP A 37 27.62 11.37 1.72
CA TRP A 37 27.32 11.74 0.35
C TRP A 37 28.28 12.78 -0.23
N GLN A 38 28.77 13.72 0.57
CA GLN A 38 29.81 14.66 0.13
C GLN A 38 31.09 13.92 -0.26
N ASN A 39 31.48 12.91 0.52
CA ASN A 39 32.65 12.09 0.22
C ASN A 39 32.44 11.25 -1.05
N VAL A 40 31.26 10.65 -1.22
CA VAL A 40 30.89 9.95 -2.45
C VAL A 40 30.95 10.88 -3.66
N ALA A 41 30.33 12.07 -3.58
CA ALA A 41 30.32 13.03 -4.67
C ALA A 41 31.73 13.52 -5.05
N ARG A 42 32.64 13.69 -4.07
CA ARG A 42 34.05 14.04 -4.33
C ARG A 42 34.85 12.91 -4.97
N ALA A 43 34.54 11.66 -4.62
CA ALA A 43 35.23 10.47 -5.13
C ALA A 43 34.79 10.09 -6.55
N LEU A 44 33.59 10.50 -6.97
CA LEU A 44 33.05 10.21 -8.29
C LEU A 44 33.48 11.26 -9.34
N PRO A 45 33.63 10.85 -10.62
CA PRO A 45 33.80 11.81 -11.69
C PRO A 45 32.54 12.69 -11.84
N PRO A 46 32.68 13.93 -12.31
CA PRO A 46 31.52 14.76 -12.62
C PRO A 46 30.62 14.07 -13.65
N ALA A 47 29.34 13.91 -13.32
CA ALA A 47 28.34 13.31 -14.18
C ALA A 47 26.97 13.96 -13.93
N THR A 48 26.23 14.26 -14.99
CA THR A 48 24.90 14.89 -14.91
C THR A 48 23.76 13.87 -14.82
N ASN A 49 24.05 12.60 -15.08
CA ASN A 49 23.10 11.51 -15.04
C ASN A 49 23.15 10.70 -13.74
N LEU A 50 23.92 11.16 -12.74
CA LEU A 50 24.09 10.51 -11.45
C LEU A 50 23.25 11.19 -10.36
N MET A 51 22.54 10.40 -9.55
CA MET A 51 21.71 10.90 -8.45
C MET A 51 21.86 10.03 -7.20
N ALA A 52 21.69 10.64 -6.03
CA ALA A 52 21.58 9.94 -4.74
C ALA A 52 20.11 9.69 -4.42
N CYS A 53 19.74 8.42 -4.19
CA CYS A 53 18.38 8.03 -3.86
C CYS A 53 18.15 7.97 -2.35
N PHE A 54 17.11 8.65 -1.91
CA PHE A 54 16.59 8.64 -0.55
C PHE A 54 15.19 8.06 -0.54
N ARG A 55 14.94 7.09 0.34
CA ARG A 55 13.61 6.52 0.51
C ARG A 55 12.89 7.20 1.67
N GLU A 56 11.66 7.67 1.44
CA GLU A 56 10.71 8.13 2.47
C GLU A 56 11.30 9.10 3.51
N ILE A 57 11.95 10.16 3.03
CA ILE A 57 12.74 11.06 3.87
C ILE A 57 11.96 12.29 4.34
N PHE A 58 12.05 12.63 5.63
CA PHE A 58 11.30 13.75 6.22
C PHE A 58 12.23 14.94 6.57
N PRO A 59 11.68 16.13 6.90
CA PRO A 59 12.47 17.23 7.41
C PRO A 59 13.37 16.83 8.59
N GLN A 60 14.54 17.47 8.67
CA GLN A 60 15.52 17.21 9.72
C GLN A 60 15.00 17.64 11.09
N HIS A 61 15.36 16.87 12.11
CA HIS A 61 15.21 17.23 13.49
C HIS A 61 16.57 17.66 14.07
N PRO A 62 16.67 18.79 14.79
CA PRO A 62 15.71 19.89 14.92
C PRO A 62 15.88 20.91 13.78
N GLY A 63 14.90 21.81 13.64
CA GLY A 63 14.99 22.95 12.72
C GLY A 63 14.13 22.83 11.46
N GLY A 64 13.59 21.66 11.14
CA GLY A 64 12.54 21.52 10.12
C GLY A 64 13.00 21.76 8.69
N LEU A 65 14.32 21.85 8.46
CA LEU A 65 14.88 22.00 7.12
C LEU A 65 14.53 20.75 6.31
N ARG A 66 13.98 20.94 5.10
CA ARG A 66 13.71 19.82 4.20
C ARG A 66 15.01 19.14 3.84
N TRP A 67 15.02 17.81 3.86
CA TRP A 67 16.22 17.03 3.56
C TRP A 67 16.83 17.38 2.20
N VAL A 68 15.98 17.60 1.19
CA VAL A 68 16.41 17.94 -0.16
C VAL A 68 17.19 19.26 -0.19
N ASP A 69 16.76 20.26 0.58
CA ASP A 69 17.47 21.55 0.68
C ASP A 69 18.84 21.36 1.35
N ALA A 70 18.88 20.63 2.47
CA ALA A 70 20.11 20.33 3.19
C ALA A 70 21.12 19.55 2.32
N PHE A 71 20.63 18.55 1.59
CA PHE A 71 21.43 17.75 0.68
C PHE A 71 21.98 18.57 -0.48
N ASN A 72 21.14 19.35 -1.15
CA ASN A 72 21.54 20.19 -2.28
C ASN A 72 22.59 21.23 -1.85
N ALA A 73 22.43 21.84 -0.67
CA ALA A 73 23.42 22.75 -0.11
C ALA A 73 24.76 22.06 0.15
N ALA A 74 24.74 20.86 0.77
CA ALA A 74 25.95 20.10 1.04
C ALA A 74 26.69 19.67 -0.25
N MET A 75 25.95 19.33 -1.31
CA MET A 75 26.52 18.98 -2.62
C MET A 75 27.11 20.21 -3.33
N ALA A 76 26.45 21.37 -3.22
CA ALA A 76 26.97 22.63 -3.73
C ALA A 76 28.29 23.03 -3.04
N GLU A 77 28.36 22.91 -1.71
CA GLU A 77 29.59 23.14 -0.93
C GLU A 77 30.73 22.18 -1.32
N ALA A 78 30.38 20.93 -1.66
CA ALA A 78 31.35 19.96 -2.15
C ALA A 78 31.83 20.24 -3.59
N GLY A 79 31.25 21.23 -4.30
CA GLY A 79 31.58 21.56 -5.69
C GLY A 79 31.15 20.49 -6.69
N ARG A 80 30.13 19.69 -6.34
CA ARG A 80 29.68 18.51 -7.12
C ARG A 80 28.15 18.48 -7.12
N PRO A 81 27.46 18.86 -8.21
CA PRO A 81 26.00 18.88 -8.25
C PRO A 81 25.44 17.46 -8.42
N LEU A 82 25.50 16.66 -7.37
CA LEU A 82 24.82 15.37 -7.30
C LEU A 82 23.34 15.63 -6.98
N GLY A 83 22.44 15.15 -7.84
CA GLY A 83 21.00 15.36 -7.65
C GLY A 83 20.39 14.45 -6.60
N ALA A 84 19.37 14.92 -5.88
CA ALA A 84 18.56 14.06 -5.02
C ALA A 84 17.47 13.36 -5.84
N TRP A 85 17.37 12.04 -5.71
CA TRP A 85 16.24 11.23 -6.18
C TRP A 85 15.44 10.78 -4.97
N VAL A 86 14.13 11.00 -4.94
CA VAL A 86 13.26 10.55 -3.85
C VAL A 86 12.46 9.34 -4.27
N TYR A 87 12.61 8.24 -3.55
CA TYR A 87 11.81 7.02 -3.72
C TYR A 87 10.74 6.96 -2.63
N PHE A 88 9.54 7.42 -2.95
CA PHE A 88 8.45 7.61 -2.01
C PHE A 88 7.37 6.54 -2.22
N ILE A 89 7.40 5.50 -1.38
CA ILE A 89 6.44 4.41 -1.49
C ILE A 89 5.12 4.77 -0.81
N ALA A 90 5.20 5.11 0.47
CA ALA A 90 4.13 5.72 1.25
C ALA A 90 2.75 5.06 1.01
N GLY A 91 2.71 3.73 1.19
CA GLY A 91 1.46 2.97 1.13
C GLY A 91 0.98 2.61 -0.28
N GLY A 92 1.49 3.26 -1.32
CA GLY A 92 1.14 2.97 -2.70
C GLY A 92 1.77 1.67 -3.23
N ASP A 93 2.38 0.82 -2.40
CA ASP A 93 2.98 -0.47 -2.79
C ASP A 93 2.11 -1.70 -2.49
N HIS A 94 0.98 -1.51 -1.83
CA HIS A 94 0.15 -2.57 -1.25
C HIS A 94 0.87 -3.49 -0.25
N TRP A 95 2.03 -3.07 0.25
CA TRP A 95 2.72 -3.75 1.33
C TRP A 95 2.33 -3.16 2.67
N ILE A 96 2.16 -1.84 2.75
CA ILE A 96 1.85 -1.13 4.01
C ILE A 96 0.34 -0.97 4.25
N ASN A 97 -0.48 -1.07 3.20
CA ASN A 97 -1.94 -1.13 3.27
C ASN A 97 -2.49 -1.92 2.05
N ASP A 98 -3.81 -2.11 1.95
CA ASP A 98 -4.47 -2.66 0.75
C ASP A 98 -5.34 -1.59 0.05
N TYR A 99 -5.00 -0.31 0.20
CA TYR A 99 -5.84 0.79 -0.27
C TYR A 99 -5.61 1.03 -1.75
N PRO A 100 -6.69 1.17 -2.55
CA PRO A 100 -6.52 1.32 -3.99
C PRO A 100 -6.07 2.74 -4.37
N VAL A 101 -6.29 3.72 -3.47
CA VAL A 101 -5.78 5.09 -3.58
C VAL A 101 -5.29 5.55 -2.21
N VAL A 102 -4.09 6.13 -2.16
CA VAL A 102 -3.47 6.76 -1.00
C VAL A 102 -3.12 8.21 -1.32
N ALA A 103 -3.44 9.11 -0.40
CA ALA A 103 -3.21 10.55 -0.56
C ALA A 103 -1.79 11.00 -0.22
N THR A 104 -0.84 10.08 -0.08
CA THR A 104 0.54 10.40 0.27
C THR A 104 1.26 11.31 -0.72
N PRO A 105 0.96 11.34 -2.03
CA PRO A 105 1.53 12.35 -2.93
C PRO A 105 1.26 13.80 -2.50
N ALA A 106 0.27 14.05 -1.62
CA ALA A 106 0.06 15.35 -1.00
C ALA A 106 1.28 15.88 -0.22
N LEU A 107 2.20 15.00 0.18
CA LEU A 107 3.45 15.35 0.84
C LEU A 107 4.61 15.68 -0.12
N ASN A 108 4.41 15.64 -1.44
CA ASN A 108 5.50 15.86 -2.40
C ASN A 108 6.17 17.23 -2.28
N ALA A 109 5.52 18.21 -1.67
CA ALA A 109 6.12 19.51 -1.35
C ALA A 109 7.37 19.40 -0.46
N LEU A 110 7.47 18.34 0.36
CA LEU A 110 8.67 18.02 1.14
C LEU A 110 9.91 17.75 0.28
N PHE A 111 9.71 17.41 -1.00
CA PHE A 111 10.75 17.00 -1.92
C PHE A 111 11.07 18.07 -2.99
N LEU A 112 10.55 19.29 -2.83
CA LEU A 112 10.84 20.38 -3.75
C LEU A 112 12.36 20.58 -3.88
N GLY A 113 12.84 20.67 -5.12
CA GLY A 113 14.27 20.77 -5.42
C GLY A 113 14.95 19.42 -5.67
N ALA A 114 14.23 18.30 -5.57
CA ALA A 114 14.75 16.99 -5.98
C ALA A 114 14.89 16.95 -7.51
N SER A 115 15.89 16.21 -7.99
CA SER A 115 16.11 15.95 -9.42
C SER A 115 15.14 14.92 -9.97
N GLY A 116 14.56 14.08 -9.12
CA GLY A 116 13.51 13.14 -9.48
C GLY A 116 12.74 12.66 -8.26
N ILE A 117 11.46 12.33 -8.47
CA ILE A 117 10.60 11.72 -7.47
C ILE A 117 9.93 10.51 -8.10
N TYR A 118 9.96 9.39 -7.40
CA TYR A 118 9.18 8.20 -7.70
C TYR A 118 8.12 8.05 -6.63
N ASN A 119 6.84 8.04 -7.02
CA ASN A 119 5.72 7.72 -6.15
C ASN A 119 5.20 6.32 -6.50
N ALA A 120 5.08 5.42 -5.53
CA ALA A 120 4.54 4.09 -5.80
C ALA A 120 3.03 4.14 -6.12
N SER A 121 2.59 3.30 -7.05
CA SER A 121 1.18 3.06 -7.37
C SER A 121 0.77 1.58 -7.30
N GLY A 122 1.74 0.68 -7.07
CA GLY A 122 1.52 -0.64 -6.46
C GLY A 122 0.97 -1.73 -7.37
N ASN A 123 0.04 -1.42 -8.28
CA ASN A 123 -0.52 -2.39 -9.20
C ASN A 123 -0.93 -1.77 -10.55
N ALA A 124 -1.27 -2.64 -11.51
CA ALA A 124 -1.67 -2.25 -12.85
C ALA A 124 -3.03 -1.52 -12.89
N TYR A 125 -3.93 -1.81 -11.96
CA TYR A 125 -5.31 -1.29 -11.93
C TYR A 125 -5.49 -0.07 -11.00
N ALA A 126 -4.40 0.58 -10.61
CA ALA A 126 -4.40 1.81 -9.83
C ALA A 126 -4.10 3.04 -10.70
N GLU A 127 -4.67 3.11 -11.91
CA GLU A 127 -4.54 4.29 -12.78
C GLU A 127 -4.90 5.60 -12.05
N PRO A 128 -5.94 5.65 -11.17
CA PRO A 128 -6.19 6.87 -10.43
C PRO A 128 -5.07 7.25 -9.47
N GLN A 129 -4.42 6.27 -8.83
CA GLN A 129 -3.23 6.54 -8.02
C GLN A 129 -2.08 7.05 -8.89
N GLN A 130 -1.89 6.51 -10.10
CA GLN A 130 -0.85 6.96 -11.01
C GLN A 130 -1.08 8.41 -11.46
N LEU A 131 -2.33 8.78 -11.79
CA LEU A 131 -2.67 10.16 -12.13
C LEU A 131 -2.58 11.09 -10.92
N LEU A 132 -2.95 10.62 -9.72
CA LEU A 132 -2.77 11.38 -8.48
C LEU A 132 -1.28 11.62 -8.23
N ASN A 133 -0.45 10.58 -8.34
CA ASN A 133 1.01 10.67 -8.24
C ASN A 133 1.58 11.69 -9.24
N ALA A 134 1.10 11.65 -10.49
CA ALA A 134 1.55 12.55 -11.56
C ALA A 134 1.15 14.00 -11.32
N GLU A 135 -0.11 14.26 -10.91
CA GLU A 135 -0.58 15.61 -10.58
C GLU A 135 0.32 16.26 -9.52
N TYR A 136 0.58 15.53 -8.43
CA TYR A 136 1.40 15.99 -7.33
C TYR A 136 2.91 16.02 -7.63
N ALA A 137 3.37 15.31 -8.67
CA ALA A 137 4.77 15.35 -9.10
C ALA A 137 5.04 16.49 -10.09
N TRP A 138 4.05 16.84 -10.92
CA TRP A 138 4.22 17.83 -12.01
C TRP A 138 3.77 19.24 -11.61
N ASN A 139 2.79 19.37 -10.73
CA ASN A 139 2.11 20.63 -10.47
C ASN A 139 2.55 21.31 -9.15
N VAL A 140 3.85 21.64 -9.03
CA VAL A 140 4.44 22.28 -7.85
C VAL A 140 3.88 23.68 -7.49
N ARG A 141 2.87 24.18 -8.24
CA ARG A 141 2.24 25.49 -8.06
C ARG A 141 0.72 25.42 -7.92
N SER A 142 0.11 24.24 -7.78
CA SER A 142 -1.33 24.20 -7.53
C SER A 142 -1.65 24.67 -6.11
N ASP A 143 -2.47 25.72 -6.00
CA ASP A 143 -2.95 26.21 -4.72
C ASP A 143 -3.82 25.16 -4.02
N GLY A 144 -3.58 24.92 -2.73
CA GLY A 144 -4.48 24.16 -1.85
C GLY A 144 -4.37 22.63 -1.91
N PHE A 145 -3.51 22.05 -2.75
CA PHE A 145 -3.42 20.58 -2.85
C PHE A 145 -2.36 19.96 -1.95
N PHE A 146 -1.33 20.71 -1.56
CA PHE A 146 -0.17 20.18 -0.83
C PHE A 146 -0.31 20.30 0.69
N ILE A 147 0.25 19.32 1.39
CA ILE A 147 0.43 19.36 2.84
C ILE A 147 1.93 19.53 3.08
N GLU A 148 2.32 20.65 3.68
CA GLU A 148 3.72 20.96 3.99
C GLU A 148 3.94 20.98 5.51
N PRO A 149 4.15 19.80 6.13
CA PRO A 149 4.51 19.75 7.53
C PRO A 149 5.92 20.34 7.72
N THR A 150 6.06 21.25 8.69
CA THR A 150 7.31 22.00 8.94
C THR A 150 8.25 21.32 9.93
N THR A 151 7.82 20.25 10.60
CA THR A 151 8.66 19.47 11.53
C THR A 151 8.69 18.00 11.16
N HIS A 152 9.70 17.30 11.66
CA HIS A 152 9.83 15.85 11.47
C HIS A 152 8.60 15.10 12.01
N GLU A 153 8.16 15.44 13.23
CA GLU A 153 7.02 14.81 13.90
C GLU A 153 5.73 15.06 13.11
N ALA A 154 5.48 16.30 12.69
CA ALA A 154 4.30 16.63 11.88
C ALA A 154 4.32 15.89 10.53
N ALA A 155 5.50 15.74 9.92
CA ALA A 155 5.66 15.02 8.66
C ALA A 155 5.38 13.53 8.83
N ARG A 156 5.94 12.92 9.86
CA ARG A 156 5.70 11.51 10.22
C ARG A 156 4.23 11.27 10.52
N ASP A 157 3.61 12.10 11.35
CA ASP A 157 2.21 11.92 11.78
C ASP A 157 1.24 12.13 10.61
N THR A 158 1.50 13.12 9.75
CA THR A 158 0.74 13.33 8.51
C THR A 158 0.91 12.15 7.56
N TRP A 159 2.14 11.71 7.31
CA TRP A 159 2.44 10.54 6.49
C TRP A 159 1.70 9.31 7.00
N TYR A 160 1.74 9.07 8.31
CA TYR A 160 1.06 7.96 8.95
C TYR A 160 -0.45 8.01 8.69
N GLY A 161 -1.08 9.16 8.95
CA GLY A 161 -2.53 9.33 8.72
C GLY A 161 -2.93 9.12 7.27
N LEU A 162 -2.11 9.56 6.30
CA LEU A 162 -2.37 9.39 4.88
C LEU A 162 -2.15 7.93 4.42
N VAL A 163 -1.04 7.30 4.82
CA VAL A 163 -0.71 5.89 4.48
C VAL A 163 -1.76 4.94 5.04
N HIS A 164 -2.31 5.25 6.22
CA HIS A 164 -3.34 4.45 6.88
C HIS A 164 -4.77 4.90 6.58
N ASN A 165 -4.96 5.89 5.67
CA ASN A 165 -6.25 6.42 5.27
C ASN A 165 -7.13 6.80 6.48
N GLU A 166 -6.46 7.25 7.55
CA GLU A 166 -7.05 7.87 8.74
C GLU A 166 -7.30 9.35 8.47
N THR A 167 -6.47 9.94 7.61
CA THR A 167 -6.64 11.28 7.06
C THR A 167 -6.98 11.17 5.58
N GLN A 168 -8.17 11.64 5.21
CA GLN A 168 -8.64 11.76 3.83
C GLN A 168 -8.79 13.25 3.48
N PRO A 169 -7.80 13.87 2.82
CA PRO A 169 -7.90 15.27 2.44
C PRO A 169 -9.13 15.52 1.56
N PRO A 170 -10.01 16.47 1.92
CA PRO A 170 -11.23 16.74 1.15
C PRO A 170 -10.94 17.15 -0.30
N GLU A 171 -9.79 17.77 -0.56
CA GLU A 171 -9.35 18.15 -1.90
C GLU A 171 -9.16 16.94 -2.83
N ILE A 172 -8.91 15.77 -2.25
CA ILE A 172 -8.76 14.50 -2.98
C ILE A 172 -10.07 13.71 -2.95
N PHE A 173 -10.66 13.51 -1.76
CA PHE A 173 -11.72 12.53 -1.54
C PHE A 173 -13.14 13.08 -1.42
N ALA A 174 -13.34 14.39 -1.20
CA ALA A 174 -14.68 14.96 -1.13
C ALA A 174 -15.35 14.99 -2.52
N PRO A 175 -16.69 15.11 -2.61
CA PRO A 175 -17.38 15.33 -3.87
C PRO A 175 -16.80 16.52 -4.64
N GLY A 176 -16.52 16.32 -5.92
CA GLY A 176 -15.83 17.25 -6.79
C GLY A 176 -14.31 17.30 -6.62
N GLY A 177 -13.73 16.51 -5.72
CA GLY A 177 -12.30 16.41 -5.43
C GLY A 177 -11.48 15.76 -6.55
N GLN A 178 -10.16 15.67 -6.33
CA GLN A 178 -9.21 15.19 -7.34
C GLN A 178 -9.49 13.76 -7.79
N LEU A 179 -9.88 12.85 -6.88
CA LEU A 179 -10.21 11.47 -7.23
C LEU A 179 -11.40 11.40 -8.20
N GLU A 180 -12.46 12.17 -7.95
CA GLU A 180 -13.63 12.24 -8.83
C GLU A 180 -13.27 12.81 -10.20
N ARG A 181 -12.45 13.87 -10.25
CA ARG A 181 -11.98 14.46 -11.51
C ARG A 181 -11.12 13.49 -12.32
N ILE A 182 -10.21 12.77 -11.66
CA ILE A 182 -9.37 11.74 -12.27
C ILE A 182 -10.24 10.61 -12.83
N CYS A 183 -11.16 10.06 -12.02
CA CYS A 183 -12.04 8.99 -12.45
C CYS A 183 -12.91 9.42 -13.63
N ARG A 184 -13.47 10.64 -13.63
CA ARG A 184 -14.21 11.17 -14.78
C ARG A 184 -13.36 11.30 -16.04
N ARG A 185 -12.08 11.59 -15.89
CA ARG A 185 -11.16 11.72 -17.03
C ARG A 185 -10.81 10.37 -17.65
N LEU A 186 -10.60 9.35 -16.82
CA LEU A 186 -10.28 7.98 -17.25
C LEU A 186 -11.52 7.24 -17.79
N TYR A 187 -12.61 7.29 -17.01
CA TYR A 187 -13.77 6.42 -17.21
C TYR A 187 -15.00 7.15 -17.77
N GLY A 188 -14.89 8.46 -18.01
CA GLY A 188 -15.94 9.28 -18.62
C GLY A 188 -16.97 9.84 -17.63
N PRO A 189 -18.05 10.48 -18.12
CA PRO A 189 -19.03 11.17 -17.30
C PRO A 189 -19.78 10.29 -16.29
N ALA A 190 -19.82 8.98 -16.51
CA ALA A 190 -20.46 7.99 -15.64
C ALA A 190 -19.45 7.23 -14.77
N ALA A 191 -18.36 7.90 -14.36
CA ALA A 191 -17.30 7.31 -13.54
C ALA A 191 -17.66 7.10 -12.07
N ASP A 192 -18.87 7.47 -11.64
CA ASP A 192 -19.34 7.32 -10.26
C ASP A 192 -19.13 5.90 -9.68
N PRO A 193 -19.33 4.79 -10.43
CA PRO A 193 -19.01 3.44 -9.96
C PRO A 193 -17.53 3.25 -9.62
N MET A 194 -16.63 3.88 -10.37
CA MET A 194 -15.20 3.80 -10.13
C MET A 194 -14.77 4.65 -8.93
N VAL A 195 -15.29 5.87 -8.81
CA VAL A 195 -15.08 6.70 -7.60
C VAL A 195 -15.49 5.93 -6.34
N LYS A 196 -16.64 5.25 -6.42
CA LYS A 196 -17.15 4.40 -5.37
C LYS A 196 -16.24 3.19 -5.11
N HIS A 197 -15.78 2.48 -6.13
CA HIS A 197 -14.80 1.39 -6.00
C HIS A 197 -13.53 1.81 -5.26
N PHE A 198 -12.97 2.97 -5.59
CA PHE A 198 -11.74 3.49 -4.99
C PHE A 198 -11.91 4.03 -3.58
N SER A 199 -13.13 4.34 -3.16
CA SER A 199 -13.41 5.01 -1.88
C SER A 199 -14.13 4.12 -0.86
N ASP A 200 -14.85 3.10 -1.32
CA ASP A 200 -15.61 2.20 -0.44
C ASP A 200 -14.71 1.21 0.29
N CYS A 201 -14.93 1.07 1.59
CA CYS A 201 -14.32 0.04 2.42
C CYS A 201 -15.33 -0.58 3.38
N GLU A 202 -15.10 -1.83 3.77
CA GLU A 202 -15.85 -2.51 4.83
C GLU A 202 -14.93 -2.81 6.02
N PRO A 203 -15.38 -2.59 7.26
CA PRO A 203 -14.66 -3.07 8.44
C PRO A 203 -14.72 -4.60 8.49
N VAL A 204 -13.61 -5.24 8.88
CA VAL A 204 -13.51 -6.70 9.09
C VAL A 204 -14.24 -7.12 10.37
N ARG A 205 -14.33 -6.21 11.34
CA ARG A 205 -14.97 -6.45 12.64
C ARG A 205 -16.49 -6.37 12.53
N PRO A 206 -17.25 -7.25 13.22
CA PRO A 206 -18.68 -7.05 13.43
C PRO A 206 -18.94 -5.75 14.22
N PRO A 207 -20.04 -5.03 13.93
CA PRO A 207 -20.37 -3.77 14.60
C PRO A 207 -20.63 -3.91 16.11
N ASP A 208 -20.94 -5.12 16.61
CA ASP A 208 -21.31 -5.35 18.02
C ASP A 208 -20.12 -5.54 18.97
N THR A 209 -18.89 -5.66 18.46
CA THR A 209 -17.69 -5.61 19.31
C THR A 209 -17.32 -4.15 19.54
N ALA A 210 -17.76 -3.60 20.69
CA ALA A 210 -17.59 -2.19 21.03
C ALA A 210 -16.16 -1.69 20.75
N HIS A 211 -16.06 -0.63 19.95
CA HIS A 211 -14.91 0.26 19.98
C HIS A 211 -14.81 0.84 21.39
N THR A 212 -13.69 0.63 22.07
CA THR A 212 -13.26 1.68 22.99
C THR A 212 -12.86 2.84 22.10
N ALA A 213 -13.55 3.96 22.27
CA ALA A 213 -13.51 5.11 21.37
C ALA A 213 -12.21 5.93 21.46
N ASP A 214 -11.11 5.35 21.94
CA ASP A 214 -9.78 5.96 21.84
C ASP A 214 -9.22 5.62 20.46
N GLY A 215 -9.61 6.40 19.45
CA GLY A 215 -9.18 6.27 18.06
C GLY A 215 -7.67 6.43 17.79
N SER A 216 -6.80 6.14 18.76
CA SER A 216 -5.35 6.05 18.59
C SER A 216 -4.93 4.59 18.49
N ALA A 217 -5.26 3.93 17.38
CA ALA A 217 -4.58 2.71 17.01
C ALA A 217 -3.21 3.08 16.44
N THR A 218 -2.27 3.50 17.28
CA THR A 218 -0.88 3.60 16.86
C THR A 218 -0.42 2.21 16.44
N PHE A 219 -0.26 1.99 15.13
CA PHE A 219 0.58 0.89 14.67
C PHE A 219 2.00 1.23 15.09
N ASP A 220 2.38 0.64 16.21
CA ASP A 220 3.75 0.32 16.54
C ASP A 220 4.50 -0.05 15.26
N THR A 221 5.41 0.83 14.87
CA THR A 221 6.51 0.47 14.00
C THR A 221 7.18 -0.77 14.57
N VAL A 222 7.79 -1.53 13.66
CA VAL A 222 8.86 -2.44 14.02
C VAL A 222 9.80 -1.68 14.99
N ALA A 223 9.81 -2.13 16.26
CA ALA A 223 10.48 -1.57 17.44
C ALA A 223 9.78 -0.37 18.13
N GLY A 224 9.10 -0.61 19.25
CA GLY A 224 8.87 0.47 20.22
C GLY A 224 7.93 0.21 21.39
N ASP A 225 6.61 0.19 21.17
CA ASP A 225 5.68 0.58 22.24
C ASP A 225 4.42 -0.31 22.36
N THR A 226 4.56 -1.36 23.16
CA THR A 226 3.63 -2.50 23.33
C THR A 226 2.24 -2.18 23.91
N ALA A 227 1.88 -0.92 24.17
CA ALA A 227 0.73 -0.60 25.03
C ALA A 227 -0.65 -0.59 24.35
N SER A 228 -0.77 -0.52 23.01
CA SER A 228 -2.07 -0.50 22.31
C SER A 228 -2.47 -1.82 21.63
N ALA A 229 -1.65 -2.87 21.76
CA ALA A 229 -1.83 -4.15 21.06
C ALA A 229 -3.07 -4.96 21.52
N ASP A 230 -3.62 -4.64 22.70
CA ASP A 230 -4.70 -5.40 23.36
C ASP A 230 -6.07 -5.33 22.66
N LYS A 231 -6.24 -4.49 21.64
CA LYS A 231 -7.56 -4.23 21.06
C LYS A 231 -7.76 -4.74 19.63
N ARG A 232 -6.78 -5.41 19.00
CA ARG A 232 -6.87 -5.79 17.57
C ARG A 232 -7.69 -7.05 17.32
N TYR A 233 -8.57 -7.02 16.30
CA TYR A 233 -9.40 -8.17 15.92
C TYR A 233 -8.57 -9.33 15.38
N LEU A 234 -7.62 -9.03 14.50
CA LEU A 234 -6.55 -9.93 14.10
C LEU A 234 -5.22 -9.17 14.22
N PRO A 235 -4.22 -9.69 14.93
CA PRO A 235 -2.93 -9.04 15.06
C PRO A 235 -2.31 -8.87 13.67
N MET A 236 -1.59 -7.76 13.48
CA MET A 236 -0.85 -7.42 12.26
C MET A 236 -1.65 -7.32 10.95
N ALA A 237 -2.96 -7.62 10.95
CA ALA A 237 -3.85 -7.50 9.81
C ALA A 237 -4.57 -6.14 9.82
N TYR A 238 -4.95 -5.65 8.63
CA TYR A 238 -5.71 -4.42 8.51
C TYR A 238 -7.18 -4.62 8.89
N GLU A 239 -7.75 -3.60 9.50
CA GLU A 239 -9.14 -3.64 9.98
C GLU A 239 -10.17 -3.25 8.91
N LYS A 240 -9.71 -2.58 7.84
CA LYS A 240 -10.53 -2.20 6.69
C LYS A 240 -10.16 -3.06 5.48
N VAL A 241 -11.17 -3.54 4.76
CA VAL A 241 -11.03 -4.26 3.50
C VAL A 241 -11.58 -3.39 2.39
N TYR A 242 -10.85 -3.35 1.29
CA TYR A 242 -11.23 -2.70 0.04
C TYR A 242 -11.44 -3.80 -0.98
N GLY A 243 -12.31 -3.56 -1.96
CA GLY A 243 -12.58 -4.55 -2.99
C GLY A 243 -11.49 -4.53 -4.07
N VAL A 244 -10.26 -4.83 -3.70
CA VAL A 244 -9.11 -4.98 -4.60
C VAL A 244 -8.85 -6.47 -4.86
N PRO A 245 -8.35 -6.87 -6.05
CA PRO A 245 -8.10 -8.27 -6.32
C PRO A 245 -6.86 -8.82 -5.59
N VAL A 246 -5.95 -7.95 -5.14
CA VAL A 246 -4.67 -8.31 -4.53
C VAL A 246 -4.70 -8.02 -3.03
N HIS A 247 -4.57 -9.07 -2.21
CA HIS A 247 -4.49 -8.98 -0.74
C HIS A 247 -3.24 -9.69 -0.20
N TRP A 248 -2.07 -9.40 -0.78
CA TRP A 248 -0.86 -10.23 -0.59
C TRP A 248 -0.40 -10.27 0.85
N ARG A 249 -0.45 -9.13 1.54
CA ARG A 249 -0.08 -9.10 2.96
C ARG A 249 -1.03 -9.92 3.83
N ARG A 250 -2.34 -9.88 3.55
CA ARG A 250 -3.33 -10.69 4.26
C ARG A 250 -3.11 -12.17 4.01
N LEU A 251 -2.88 -12.56 2.76
CA LEU A 251 -2.57 -13.95 2.39
C LEU A 251 -1.25 -14.42 3.01
N ALA A 252 -0.21 -13.59 3.00
CA ALA A 252 1.08 -13.89 3.61
C ALA A 252 0.97 -14.07 5.13
N LEU A 253 0.17 -13.24 5.81
CA LEU A 253 -0.12 -13.41 7.25
C LEU A 253 -0.95 -14.66 7.53
N ASP A 254 -2.02 -14.86 6.77
CA ASP A 254 -2.89 -16.02 6.88
C ASP A 254 -2.13 -17.34 6.69
N SER A 255 -1.26 -17.42 5.67
CA SER A 255 -0.46 -18.62 5.36
C SER A 255 0.37 -19.14 6.54
N LYS A 256 0.76 -18.25 7.47
CA LYS A 256 1.48 -18.59 8.70
C LYS A 256 0.63 -19.41 9.67
N THR A 257 -0.70 -19.46 9.47
CA THR A 257 -1.67 -20.15 10.32
C THR A 257 -2.15 -21.48 9.73
N TRP A 258 -1.73 -21.83 8.51
CA TRP A 258 -2.23 -23.00 7.77
C TRP A 258 -1.74 -24.33 8.33
N SER A 259 -0.61 -24.34 9.02
CA SER A 259 -0.13 -25.49 9.79
C SER A 259 -0.93 -25.66 11.08
N ASP A 260 -0.65 -26.72 11.82
CA ASP A 260 -1.30 -26.96 13.11
C ASP A 260 -0.88 -25.90 14.14
N GLU A 261 0.38 -25.50 14.06
CA GLU A 261 0.99 -24.40 14.80
C GLU A 261 1.17 -23.16 13.91
N ILE A 262 1.32 -21.99 14.53
CA ILE A 262 1.63 -20.75 13.81
C ILE A 262 3.13 -20.78 13.49
N SER A 263 3.49 -20.81 12.21
CA SER A 263 4.88 -21.03 11.75
C SER A 263 5.82 -19.84 11.98
N ASN A 264 5.30 -18.71 12.44
CA ASN A 264 6.08 -17.50 12.69
C ASN A 264 6.00 -17.10 14.16
N GLU A 265 7.13 -17.11 14.86
CA GLU A 265 7.20 -16.87 16.31
C GLU A 265 6.68 -15.50 16.74
N VAL A 266 6.99 -14.45 15.96
CA VAL A 266 6.49 -13.08 16.24
C VAL A 266 4.98 -13.05 16.15
N TYR A 267 4.42 -13.65 15.11
CA TYR A 267 2.99 -13.70 14.90
C TYR A 267 2.28 -14.57 15.95
N ALA A 268 2.88 -15.71 16.30
CA ALA A 268 2.40 -16.59 17.35
C ALA A 268 2.33 -15.88 18.71
N ARG A 269 3.37 -15.11 19.06
CA ARG A 269 3.40 -14.30 20.29
C ARG A 269 2.27 -13.27 20.32
N ARG A 270 2.11 -12.49 19.24
CA ARG A 270 1.04 -11.49 19.16
C ARG A 270 -0.36 -12.10 19.27
N PHE A 271 -0.56 -13.33 18.77
CA PHE A 271 -1.83 -14.04 18.97
C PHE A 271 -2.02 -14.56 20.38
N ALA A 272 -0.96 -15.05 21.02
CA ALA A 272 -1.00 -15.48 22.42
C ALA A 272 -1.37 -14.30 23.33
N ASP A 273 -0.83 -13.10 23.05
CA ASP A 273 -1.15 -11.86 23.77
C ASP A 273 -2.65 -11.51 23.64
N CYS A 274 -3.30 -11.81 22.51
CA CYS A 274 -4.74 -11.59 22.32
C CYS A 274 -5.64 -12.56 23.11
N GLY A 275 -5.09 -13.62 23.72
CA GLY A 275 -5.86 -14.59 24.51
C GLY A 275 -6.93 -15.36 23.73
N ILE A 276 -6.79 -15.49 22.40
CA ILE A 276 -7.79 -16.19 21.56
C ILE A 276 -7.39 -17.64 21.31
N SER A 277 -8.39 -18.53 21.26
CA SER A 277 -8.18 -19.94 20.90
C SER A 277 -7.88 -20.10 19.41
N ARG A 278 -7.32 -21.26 19.01
CA ARG A 278 -7.09 -21.59 17.59
C ARG A 278 -8.39 -21.69 16.79
N ALA A 279 -9.47 -22.19 17.40
CA ALA A 279 -10.79 -22.21 16.78
C ALA A 279 -11.30 -20.78 16.53
N GLU A 280 -11.16 -19.88 17.52
CA GLU A 280 -11.56 -18.48 17.37
C GLU A 280 -10.72 -17.76 16.31
N LEU A 281 -9.40 -17.97 16.28
CA LEU A 281 -8.54 -17.46 15.22
C LEU A 281 -9.07 -17.82 13.83
N HIS A 282 -9.34 -19.10 13.56
CA HIS A 282 -9.85 -19.52 12.26
C HIS A 282 -11.29 -19.02 12.00
N ALA A 283 -12.11 -18.82 13.03
CA ALA A 283 -13.40 -18.15 12.88
C ALA A 283 -13.23 -16.69 12.42
N ARG A 284 -12.23 -15.96 12.95
CA ARG A 284 -11.94 -14.58 12.55
C ARG A 284 -11.35 -14.48 11.14
N LEU A 285 -10.41 -15.35 10.79
CA LEU A 285 -9.84 -15.41 9.43
C LEU A 285 -10.90 -15.78 8.40
N ARG A 286 -11.78 -16.75 8.71
CA ARG A 286 -12.95 -17.05 7.87
C ARG A 286 -13.78 -15.79 7.62
N ARG A 287 -14.16 -15.05 8.66
CA ARG A 287 -14.95 -13.82 8.52
C ARG A 287 -14.24 -12.76 7.69
N GLN A 288 -12.93 -12.60 7.89
CA GLN A 288 -12.13 -11.68 7.08
C GLN A 288 -12.23 -12.01 5.59
N TRP A 289 -12.08 -13.29 5.22
CA TRP A 289 -12.21 -13.71 3.82
C TRP A 289 -13.65 -13.63 3.30
N GLU A 290 -14.67 -13.77 4.15
CA GLU A 290 -16.06 -13.48 3.78
C GLU A 290 -16.27 -12.00 3.43
N VAL A 291 -15.68 -11.08 4.22
CA VAL A 291 -15.72 -9.63 3.93
C VAL A 291 -15.00 -9.33 2.62
N ILE A 292 -13.81 -9.91 2.41
CA ILE A 292 -13.05 -9.78 1.16
C ILE A 292 -13.87 -10.28 -0.04
N GLY A 293 -14.51 -11.44 0.07
CA GLY A 293 -15.34 -11.99 -1.01
C GLY A 293 -16.50 -11.06 -1.38
N ARG A 294 -17.23 -10.51 -0.40
CA ARG A 294 -18.31 -9.54 -0.66
C ARG A 294 -17.80 -8.26 -1.30
N MET A 295 -16.67 -7.74 -0.82
CA MET A 295 -16.06 -6.54 -1.39
C MET A 295 -15.57 -6.77 -2.83
N ALA A 296 -14.99 -7.94 -3.12
CA ALA A 296 -14.60 -8.32 -4.46
C ALA A 296 -15.81 -8.44 -5.41
N GLU A 297 -16.91 -9.06 -4.96
CA GLU A 297 -18.16 -9.15 -5.73
C GLU A 297 -18.76 -7.77 -6.04
N ARG A 298 -18.84 -6.90 -5.04
CA ARG A 298 -19.30 -5.51 -5.22
C ARG A 298 -18.39 -4.76 -6.21
N SER A 299 -17.08 -4.87 -6.06
CA SER A 299 -16.12 -4.23 -6.97
C SER A 299 -16.21 -4.78 -8.40
N ALA A 300 -16.43 -6.08 -8.58
CA ALA A 300 -16.58 -6.68 -9.90
C ALA A 300 -17.84 -6.16 -10.62
N ALA A 301 -18.92 -5.94 -9.86
CA ALA A 301 -20.13 -5.30 -10.36
C ALA A 301 -19.87 -3.84 -10.78
N LEU A 302 -19.18 -3.05 -9.94
CA LEU A 302 -18.84 -1.66 -10.25
C LEU A 302 -17.91 -1.56 -11.47
N ALA A 303 -16.93 -2.45 -11.62
CA ALA A 303 -16.07 -2.51 -12.80
C ALA A 303 -16.90 -2.85 -14.06
N GLY A 304 -17.86 -3.77 -13.94
CA GLY A 304 -18.80 -4.11 -15.02
C GLY A 304 -19.71 -2.93 -15.44
N GLU A 305 -20.23 -2.18 -14.47
CA GLU A 305 -20.97 -0.93 -14.72
C GLU A 305 -20.09 0.10 -15.42
N GLY A 306 -18.84 0.26 -14.98
CA GLY A 306 -17.84 1.13 -15.62
C GLY A 306 -17.57 0.75 -17.08
N LEU A 307 -17.43 -0.55 -17.38
CA LEU A 307 -17.27 -1.04 -18.75
C LEU A 307 -18.50 -0.78 -19.63
N ALA A 308 -19.70 -0.98 -19.07
CA ALA A 308 -20.96 -0.74 -19.76
C ALA A 308 -21.19 0.75 -20.05
N ALA A 309 -20.63 1.64 -19.23
CA ALA A 309 -20.69 3.08 -19.40
C ALA A 309 -19.83 3.62 -20.57
N GLY A 310 -18.95 2.79 -21.15
CA GLY A 310 -18.11 3.18 -22.29
C GLY A 310 -16.90 4.04 -21.86
N PRO A 311 -15.92 3.45 -21.14
CA PRO A 311 -14.72 4.17 -20.71
C PRO A 311 -13.88 4.62 -21.90
N ALA A 312 -12.91 5.51 -21.67
CA ALA A 312 -11.95 5.87 -22.71
C ALA A 312 -11.24 4.61 -23.24
N ALA A 313 -10.86 4.60 -24.52
CA ALA A 313 -10.31 3.41 -25.18
C ALA A 313 -9.09 2.82 -24.45
N GLY A 314 -8.21 3.66 -23.90
CA GLY A 314 -7.05 3.22 -23.13
C GLY A 314 -7.39 2.62 -21.77
N CYS A 315 -8.54 2.96 -21.17
CA CYS A 315 -8.94 2.51 -19.83
C CYS A 315 -9.86 1.28 -19.87
N ARG A 316 -10.35 0.88 -21.05
CA ARG A 316 -11.18 -0.32 -21.21
C ARG A 316 -10.42 -1.57 -20.82
N GLU A 317 -9.20 -1.73 -21.33
CA GLU A 317 -8.35 -2.90 -21.06
C GLU A 317 -8.04 -3.03 -19.57
N ASP A 318 -7.77 -1.90 -18.90
CA ASP A 318 -7.49 -1.88 -17.46
C ASP A 318 -8.73 -2.24 -16.62
N LEU A 319 -9.93 -1.79 -17.01
CA LEU A 319 -11.18 -2.17 -16.35
C LEU A 319 -11.55 -3.64 -16.61
N GLU A 320 -11.29 -4.16 -17.80
CA GLU A 320 -11.46 -5.59 -18.11
C GLU A 320 -10.50 -6.43 -17.28
N PHE A 321 -9.22 -6.03 -17.19
CA PHE A 321 -8.21 -6.67 -16.35
C PHE A 321 -8.60 -6.64 -14.86
N LEU A 322 -9.08 -5.50 -14.35
CA LEU A 322 -9.58 -5.36 -12.98
C LEU A 322 -10.78 -6.30 -12.73
N GLN A 323 -11.76 -6.30 -13.63
CA GLN A 323 -12.94 -7.16 -13.50
C GLN A 323 -12.57 -8.65 -13.48
N GLN A 324 -11.72 -9.09 -14.42
CA GLN A 324 -11.22 -10.46 -14.47
C GLN A 324 -10.42 -10.84 -13.23
N SER A 325 -9.57 -9.92 -12.74
CA SER A 325 -8.81 -10.14 -11.51
C SER A 325 -9.74 -10.35 -10.30
N LEU A 326 -10.80 -9.54 -10.18
CA LEU A 326 -11.80 -9.69 -9.11
C LEU A 326 -12.62 -10.97 -9.24
N GLN A 327 -12.91 -11.40 -10.48
CA GLN A 327 -13.57 -12.68 -10.77
C GLN A 327 -12.73 -13.89 -10.35
N VAL A 328 -11.39 -13.80 -10.40
CA VAL A 328 -10.49 -14.82 -9.83
C VAL A 328 -10.45 -14.75 -8.31
N THR A 329 -10.40 -13.54 -7.74
CA THR A 329 -10.34 -13.34 -6.29
C THR A 329 -11.58 -13.87 -5.57
N LEU A 330 -12.76 -13.81 -6.20
CA LEU A 330 -14.01 -14.28 -5.61
C LEU A 330 -13.99 -15.77 -5.22
N PRO A 331 -13.79 -16.75 -6.12
CA PRO A 331 -13.67 -18.16 -5.75
C PRO A 331 -12.46 -18.42 -4.85
N LEU A 332 -11.33 -17.71 -5.01
CA LEU A 332 -10.21 -17.84 -4.08
C LEU A 332 -10.61 -17.48 -2.63
N SER A 333 -11.34 -16.38 -2.44
CA SER A 333 -11.84 -15.98 -1.13
C SER A 333 -12.79 -17.02 -0.55
N ARG A 334 -13.70 -17.59 -1.36
CA ARG A 334 -14.60 -18.68 -0.95
C ARG A 334 -13.82 -19.94 -0.54
N ALA A 335 -12.75 -20.26 -1.26
CA ALA A 335 -11.86 -21.36 -0.91
C ALA A 335 -11.24 -21.17 0.49
N LEU A 336 -10.75 -19.96 0.79
CA LEU A 336 -10.16 -19.61 2.07
C LEU A 336 -11.19 -19.58 3.21
N VAL A 337 -12.42 -19.13 2.95
CA VAL A 337 -13.55 -19.23 3.89
C VAL A 337 -13.78 -20.69 4.30
N GLU A 338 -13.88 -21.60 3.34
CA GLU A 338 -14.14 -23.02 3.58
C GLU A 338 -12.94 -23.74 4.21
N PHE A 339 -11.72 -23.35 3.83
CA PHE A 339 -10.49 -23.83 4.45
C PHE A 339 -10.44 -23.49 5.94
N HIS A 340 -10.73 -22.23 6.30
CA HIS A 340 -10.77 -21.82 7.69
C HIS A 340 -11.95 -22.41 8.46
N GLN A 341 -13.08 -22.65 7.80
CA GLN A 341 -14.18 -23.42 8.40
C GLN A 341 -13.70 -24.82 8.80
N ALA A 342 -12.97 -25.52 7.91
CA ALA A 342 -12.40 -26.83 8.22
C ALA A 342 -11.42 -26.77 9.40
N LYS A 343 -10.53 -25.77 9.42
CA LYS A 343 -9.58 -25.58 10.51
C LYS A 343 -10.26 -25.27 11.84
N ARG A 344 -11.30 -24.43 11.83
CA ARG A 344 -12.12 -24.15 13.02
C ARG A 344 -12.76 -25.42 13.57
N LEU A 345 -13.37 -26.24 12.71
CA LEU A 345 -14.00 -27.51 13.10
C LEU A 345 -12.99 -28.50 13.70
N ARG A 346 -11.77 -28.53 13.18
CA ARG A 346 -10.69 -29.36 13.71
C ARG A 346 -10.27 -28.97 15.13
N HIS A 347 -10.25 -27.67 15.41
CA HIS A 347 -9.83 -27.12 16.71
C HIS A 347 -10.99 -26.85 17.68
N ALA A 348 -12.22 -27.26 17.33
CA ALA A 348 -13.38 -27.15 18.21
C ALA A 348 -13.26 -28.11 19.40
N GLU A 349 -13.97 -27.80 20.50
CA GLU A 349 -14.01 -28.66 21.69
C GLU A 349 -14.51 -30.07 21.38
N THR A 350 -15.46 -30.17 20.44
CA THR A 350 -15.95 -31.43 19.88
C THR A 350 -15.67 -31.44 18.38
N PRO A 351 -14.56 -32.05 17.92
CA PRO A 351 -14.24 -32.12 16.50
C PRO A 351 -15.29 -32.91 15.70
N ASP A 352 -15.62 -32.42 14.52
CA ASP A 352 -16.47 -33.11 13.54
C ASP A 352 -15.66 -33.40 12.25
N PRO A 353 -15.03 -34.59 12.15
CA PRO A 353 -14.22 -34.95 10.99
C PRO A 353 -15.01 -34.99 9.67
N ALA A 354 -16.31 -35.31 9.73
CA ALA A 354 -17.15 -35.39 8.54
C ALA A 354 -17.42 -33.98 7.97
N ALA A 355 -17.84 -33.04 8.83
CA ALA A 355 -18.04 -31.64 8.44
C ALA A 355 -16.73 -30.96 8.04
N GLN A 356 -15.62 -31.29 8.72
CA GLN A 356 -14.28 -30.84 8.33
C GLN A 356 -13.94 -31.30 6.92
N GLY A 357 -14.08 -32.60 6.63
CA GLY A 357 -13.81 -33.17 5.31
C GLY A 357 -14.69 -32.58 4.21
N GLN A 358 -15.96 -32.28 4.51
CA GLN A 358 -16.85 -31.62 3.56
C GLN A 358 -16.39 -30.19 3.23
N SER A 359 -15.97 -29.44 4.25
CA SER A 359 -15.46 -28.07 4.08
C SER A 359 -14.17 -28.04 3.26
N LEU A 360 -13.25 -29.00 3.48
CA LEU A 360 -12.03 -29.14 2.65
C LEU A 360 -12.33 -29.46 1.18
N ARG A 361 -13.35 -30.29 0.91
CA ARG A 361 -13.77 -30.57 -0.48
C ARG A 361 -14.34 -29.33 -1.16
N ARG A 362 -15.16 -28.53 -0.47
CA ARG A 362 -15.65 -27.24 -1.00
C ARG A 362 -14.51 -26.25 -1.22
N ALA A 363 -13.58 -26.15 -0.26
CA ALA A 363 -12.39 -25.31 -0.39
C ALA A 363 -11.58 -25.68 -1.64
N ARG A 364 -11.34 -26.98 -1.87
CA ARG A 364 -10.65 -27.47 -3.06
C ARG A 364 -11.39 -27.11 -4.35
N SER A 365 -12.69 -27.35 -4.40
CA SER A 365 -13.51 -27.02 -5.58
C SER A 365 -13.42 -25.54 -5.95
N HIS A 366 -13.49 -24.63 -4.97
CA HIS A 366 -13.37 -23.20 -5.23
C HIS A 366 -11.94 -22.78 -5.59
N ALA A 367 -10.92 -23.44 -5.03
CA ALA A 367 -9.53 -23.19 -5.42
C ALA A 367 -9.25 -23.62 -6.87
N ASP A 368 -9.80 -24.76 -7.28
CA ASP A 368 -9.71 -25.24 -8.67
C ASP A 368 -10.45 -24.26 -9.62
N GLU A 369 -11.66 -23.79 -9.27
CA GLU A 369 -12.39 -22.75 -10.02
C GLU A 369 -11.57 -21.45 -10.18
N ALA A 370 -10.92 -20.98 -9.11
CA ALA A 370 -10.07 -19.80 -9.16
C ALA A 370 -8.85 -20.00 -10.07
N ALA A 371 -8.24 -21.19 -10.03
CA ALA A 371 -7.10 -21.54 -10.88
C ALA A 371 -7.50 -21.61 -12.36
N ASP A 372 -8.66 -22.21 -12.67
CA ASP A 372 -9.19 -22.29 -14.02
C ASP A 372 -9.48 -20.90 -14.61
N LEU A 373 -10.11 -20.02 -13.82
CA LEU A 373 -10.34 -18.62 -14.22
C LEU A 373 -9.02 -17.86 -14.42
N ALA A 374 -8.05 -18.03 -13.52
CA ALA A 374 -6.75 -17.37 -13.64
C ALA A 374 -6.01 -17.82 -14.91
N GLN A 375 -6.04 -19.12 -15.22
CA GLN A 375 -5.45 -19.68 -16.43
C GLN A 375 -6.17 -19.19 -17.70
N SER A 376 -7.49 -19.01 -17.63
CA SER A 376 -8.30 -18.52 -18.74
C SER A 376 -8.12 -17.03 -19.02
N PHE A 377 -8.06 -16.19 -17.98
CA PHE A 377 -7.93 -14.73 -18.13
C PHE A 377 -6.48 -14.27 -18.29
N PHE A 378 -5.54 -14.97 -17.66
CA PHE A 378 -4.13 -14.61 -17.61
C PHE A 378 -3.25 -15.77 -18.07
N PRO A 379 -3.38 -16.22 -19.33
CA PRO A 379 -2.56 -17.30 -19.84
C PRO A 379 -1.08 -16.90 -19.76
N THR A 380 -0.27 -17.74 -19.13
CA THR A 380 1.19 -17.58 -19.15
C THR A 380 1.66 -17.59 -20.59
N VAL A 381 2.30 -16.50 -21.02
CA VAL A 381 3.05 -16.48 -22.28
C VAL A 381 4.26 -17.38 -22.07
N THR A 382 4.14 -18.63 -22.50
CA THR A 382 5.21 -19.63 -22.47
C THR A 382 6.32 -19.33 -23.46
#